data_AF-A0A8T7C3S9-F1
#
_entry.id   AF-A0A8T7C3S9-F1
#
_cell.length_a   1.000
_cell.length_b   1.000
_cell.length_c   1.000
_cell.angle_alpha   90.00
_cell.angle_beta   90.00
_cell.angle_gamma   90.00
#
_symmetry.space_group_name_H-M   'P 1'
#
loop_
_entity.id
_entity.type
_entity.pdbx_description
1 polymer ?
#
loop_
_entity_poly.entity_id
_entity_poly.type
_entity_poly.pdbx_seq_one_letter_code
_entity_poly.pdbx_strand_id
1 'polypeptide(L)'
;MKRTLVSTAVLLLAGLAGAHWYFSDRGRFTTPPEYTDLGRSVVGNALHSTYDPALTLRFDEGFNYIGGQKFILYGVADTEQHFFIETTEDDQLKSIYWVQFEAYLPDKSYTYDYEDSPLRVTLGDYGFYADTAVFHNDPDRKRKRGTDGALVRQFLASKGYAYPDEVIYARLVNLTDATRKKELIIIFMDDLASYGMTAAQLNEGGSTASQWPDIEKAHLDRIRKTLRVENTPTAAAAQ
;
A
#
# COMPACT_ATOMS: atom_id res chain seq x y z
N MET A 1 -13.02 30.11 -51.33
CA MET A 1 -13.46 28.82 -50.73
C MET A 1 -12.27 28.17 -50.01
N LYS A 2 -12.02 28.52 -48.74
CA LYS A 2 -10.97 27.93 -47.88
C LYS A 2 -11.45 28.07 -46.43
N ARG A 3 -12.19 27.09 -45.89
CA ARG A 3 -12.50 27.06 -44.45
C ARG A 3 -12.91 25.70 -43.85
N THR A 4 -12.87 24.60 -44.60
CA THR A 4 -13.47 23.32 -44.13
C THR A 4 -12.49 22.17 -43.87
N LEU A 5 -11.17 22.36 -44.02
CA LEU A 5 -10.18 21.27 -43.83
C LEU A 5 -9.38 21.34 -42.52
N VAL A 6 -9.47 22.44 -41.75
CA VAL A 6 -8.72 22.59 -40.49
C VAL A 6 -9.46 21.97 -39.31
N SER A 7 -10.80 21.94 -39.32
CA SER A 7 -11.60 21.44 -38.18
C SER A 7 -11.57 19.93 -38.00
N THR A 8 -11.52 19.15 -39.08
CA THR A 8 -11.55 17.67 -39.03
C THR A 8 -10.22 17.08 -38.54
N ALA A 9 -9.09 17.69 -38.92
CA ALA A 9 -7.76 17.26 -38.48
C ALA A 9 -7.52 17.52 -36.98
N VAL A 10 -8.04 18.63 -36.45
CA VAL A 10 -7.96 18.96 -35.01
C VAL A 10 -8.84 18.03 -34.16
N LEU A 11 -10.03 17.64 -34.65
CA LEU A 11 -10.90 16.68 -33.96
C LEU A 11 -10.32 15.25 -33.94
N LEU A 12 -9.65 14.81 -35.01
CA LEU A 12 -8.97 13.51 -35.06
C LEU A 12 -7.73 13.45 -34.17
N LEU A 13 -6.92 14.52 -34.13
CA LEU A 13 -5.77 14.61 -33.22
C LEU A 13 -6.19 14.76 -31.75
N ALA A 14 -7.26 15.49 -31.45
CA ALA A 14 -7.85 15.54 -30.11
C ALA A 14 -8.48 14.19 -29.71
N GLY A 15 -9.06 13.45 -30.66
CA GLY A 15 -9.58 12.10 -30.43
C GLY A 15 -8.48 11.07 -30.18
N LEU A 16 -7.34 11.16 -30.88
CA LEU A 16 -6.18 10.26 -30.69
C LEU A 16 -5.36 10.62 -29.44
N ALA A 17 -5.16 11.90 -29.15
CA ALA A 17 -4.54 12.34 -27.89
C ALA A 17 -5.48 12.08 -26.70
N GLY A 18 -6.78 12.26 -26.89
CA GLY A 18 -7.82 11.89 -25.94
C GLY A 18 -7.84 10.39 -25.68
N ALA A 19 -7.75 9.55 -26.72
CA ALA A 19 -7.67 8.10 -26.60
C ALA A 19 -6.34 7.64 -25.98
N HIS A 20 -5.20 8.22 -26.36
CA HIS A 20 -3.91 7.91 -25.75
C HIS A 20 -3.90 8.30 -24.26
N TRP A 21 -4.40 9.49 -23.92
CA TRP A 21 -4.56 9.92 -22.54
C TRP A 21 -5.55 9.01 -21.77
N TYR A 22 -6.67 8.64 -22.41
CA TYR A 22 -7.67 7.67 -21.94
C TYR A 22 -6.99 6.33 -21.58
N PHE A 23 -6.12 5.77 -22.42
CA PHE A 23 -5.47 4.50 -22.10
C PHE A 23 -4.22 4.62 -21.21
N SER A 24 -3.64 5.82 -21.06
CA SER A 24 -2.40 6.04 -20.27
C SER A 24 -2.63 6.28 -18.77
N ASP A 25 -3.77 6.86 -18.38
CA ASP A 25 -4.11 7.09 -16.97
C ASP A 25 -5.02 5.97 -16.44
N ARG A 26 -4.41 4.88 -15.97
CA ARG A 26 -5.15 3.74 -15.40
C ARG A 26 -5.96 4.13 -14.16
N GLY A 27 -5.55 5.17 -13.44
CA GLY A 27 -6.17 5.61 -12.19
C GLY A 27 -7.62 6.03 -12.31
N ARG A 28 -8.08 6.45 -13.48
CA ARG A 28 -9.49 6.78 -13.70
C ARG A 28 -10.43 5.58 -13.72
N PHE A 29 -9.91 4.37 -13.86
CA PHE A 29 -10.67 3.13 -13.77
C PHE A 29 -10.75 2.62 -12.34
N THR A 30 -10.07 3.29 -11.40
CA THR A 30 -10.20 3.00 -9.98
C THR A 30 -11.55 3.48 -9.50
N THR A 31 -12.31 2.60 -8.84
CA THR A 31 -13.62 2.98 -8.30
C THR A 31 -13.45 3.84 -7.04
N PRO A 32 -14.47 4.64 -6.67
CA PRO A 32 -14.49 5.26 -5.35
C PRO A 32 -14.36 4.19 -4.24
N PRO A 33 -13.64 4.49 -3.15
CA PRO A 33 -13.54 3.58 -2.01
C PRO A 33 -14.88 3.45 -1.27
N GLU A 34 -15.20 2.23 -0.89
CA GLU A 34 -16.27 1.88 0.05
C GLU A 34 -15.65 1.56 1.42
N TYR A 35 -16.31 1.98 2.51
CA TYR A 35 -15.76 1.86 3.87
C TYR A 35 -16.50 0.85 4.76
N THR A 36 -17.53 0.20 4.22
CA THR A 36 -18.36 -0.80 4.91
C THR A 36 -18.29 -2.13 4.17
N ASP A 37 -18.82 -3.19 4.79
CA ASP A 37 -18.91 -4.52 4.18
C ASP A 37 -17.55 -5.03 3.68
N LEU A 38 -16.50 -4.76 4.47
CA LEU A 38 -15.14 -5.23 4.25
C LEU A 38 -15.10 -6.76 4.43
N GLY A 39 -14.27 -7.44 3.63
CA GLY A 39 -14.15 -8.90 3.65
C GLY A 39 -13.39 -9.43 4.87
N ARG A 40 -12.58 -8.59 5.54
CA ARG A 40 -11.84 -8.91 6.75
C ARG A 40 -12.40 -8.14 7.94
N SER A 41 -12.22 -8.69 9.12
CA SER A 41 -12.72 -8.12 10.37
C SER A 41 -11.57 -7.75 11.31
N VAL A 42 -11.80 -6.72 12.14
CA VAL A 42 -10.84 -6.30 13.15
C VAL A 42 -11.46 -6.48 14.54
N VAL A 43 -10.73 -7.15 15.44
CA VAL A 43 -11.12 -7.34 16.84
C VAL A 43 -9.93 -6.96 17.72
N GLY A 44 -10.06 -5.88 18.49
CA GLY A 44 -8.92 -5.27 19.18
C GLY A 44 -7.85 -4.84 18.17
N ASN A 45 -6.59 -5.17 18.43
CA ASN A 45 -5.46 -4.92 17.52
C ASN A 45 -5.15 -6.11 16.60
N ALA A 46 -6.17 -6.91 16.26
CA ALA A 46 -6.01 -8.06 15.38
C ALA A 46 -6.90 -7.92 14.12
N LEU A 47 -6.28 -8.01 12.95
CA LEU A 47 -6.97 -8.14 11.67
C LEU A 47 -7.10 -9.63 11.31
N HIS A 48 -8.33 -10.09 11.14
CA HIS A 48 -8.66 -11.46 10.84
C HIS A 48 -9.08 -11.61 9.38
N SER A 49 -8.38 -12.50 8.67
CA SER A 49 -8.71 -12.96 7.34
C SER A 49 -9.02 -14.45 7.38
N THR A 50 -10.14 -14.85 6.78
CA THR A 50 -10.54 -16.26 6.67
C THR A 50 -10.21 -16.86 5.30
N TYR A 51 -9.71 -16.06 4.36
CA TYR A 51 -9.37 -16.47 3.00
C TYR A 51 -8.35 -15.53 2.35
N ASP A 52 -7.61 -16.04 1.36
CA ASP A 52 -6.72 -15.26 0.49
C ASP A 52 -5.81 -14.23 1.19
N PRO A 53 -4.92 -14.64 2.11
CA PRO A 53 -4.82 -15.93 2.78
C PRO A 53 -5.62 -15.94 4.09
N ALA A 54 -5.91 -17.13 4.62
CA ALA A 54 -6.48 -17.28 5.95
C ALA A 54 -5.38 -17.05 7.00
N LEU A 55 -5.43 -15.93 7.72
CA LEU A 55 -4.47 -15.56 8.75
C LEU A 55 -5.01 -14.50 9.73
N THR A 56 -4.31 -14.33 10.83
CA THR A 56 -4.50 -13.23 11.76
C THR A 56 -3.22 -12.39 11.82
N LEU A 57 -3.35 -11.09 11.56
CA LEU A 57 -2.29 -10.10 11.80
C LEU A 57 -2.55 -9.44 13.15
N ARG A 58 -1.67 -9.63 14.13
CA ARG A 58 -1.75 -8.94 15.42
C ARG A 58 -0.72 -7.83 15.50
N PHE A 59 -1.20 -6.63 15.73
CA PHE A 59 -0.40 -5.44 15.91
C PHE A 59 -0.15 -5.19 17.40
N ASP A 60 1.01 -4.63 17.72
CA ASP A 60 1.36 -4.20 19.08
C ASP A 60 0.34 -3.19 19.64
N GLU A 61 0.25 -3.08 20.96
CA GLU A 61 -0.72 -2.21 21.66
C GLU A 61 -0.55 -0.73 21.31
N GLY A 62 0.65 -0.30 20.89
CA GLY A 62 0.89 1.06 20.42
C GLY A 62 0.20 1.43 19.10
N PHE A 63 -0.33 0.44 18.35
CA PHE A 63 -1.01 0.67 17.08
C PHE A 63 -2.53 0.67 17.23
N ASN A 64 -3.19 1.69 16.70
CA ASN A 64 -4.65 1.83 16.71
C ASN A 64 -5.23 1.60 15.32
N TYR A 65 -6.28 0.78 15.23
CA TYR A 65 -7.03 0.62 13.99
C TYR A 65 -7.89 1.86 13.70
N ILE A 66 -7.71 2.47 12.52
CA ILE A 66 -8.44 3.69 12.13
C ILE A 66 -9.48 3.46 11.03
N GLY A 67 -9.59 2.22 10.54
CA GLY A 67 -10.58 1.79 9.56
C GLY A 67 -9.95 1.11 8.34
N GLY A 68 -10.81 0.76 7.39
CA GLY A 68 -10.43 0.13 6.13
C GLY A 68 -11.27 0.65 4.97
N GLN A 69 -10.90 0.25 3.77
CA GLN A 69 -11.59 0.61 2.55
C GLN A 69 -11.46 -0.48 1.49
N LYS A 70 -12.43 -0.63 0.60
CA LYS A 70 -12.35 -1.52 -0.57
C LYS A 70 -12.70 -0.77 -1.86
N PHE A 71 -12.08 -1.17 -2.96
CA PHE A 71 -12.27 -0.57 -4.27
C PHE A 71 -11.70 -1.49 -5.35
N ILE A 72 -12.10 -1.25 -6.61
CA ILE A 72 -11.43 -1.84 -7.76
C ILE A 72 -10.28 -0.94 -8.15
N LEU A 73 -9.04 -1.43 -8.09
CA LEU A 73 -7.84 -0.71 -8.50
C LEU A 73 -7.64 -0.83 -10.02
N TYR A 74 -7.51 0.32 -10.69
CA TYR A 74 -7.21 0.43 -12.13
C TYR A 74 -8.16 -0.35 -13.06
N GLY A 75 -9.32 -0.77 -12.58
CA GLY A 75 -10.26 -1.62 -13.31
C GLY A 75 -9.79 -3.06 -13.51
N VAL A 76 -8.78 -3.53 -12.76
CA VAL A 76 -8.18 -4.86 -12.96
C VAL A 76 -8.06 -5.71 -11.71
N ALA A 77 -8.05 -5.11 -10.52
CA ALA A 77 -7.91 -5.84 -9.27
C ALA A 77 -8.96 -5.38 -8.24
N ASP A 78 -9.52 -6.33 -7.50
CA ASP A 78 -10.29 -6.07 -6.28
C ASP A 78 -9.31 -5.88 -5.13
N THR A 79 -9.45 -4.77 -4.41
CA THR A 79 -8.48 -4.32 -3.41
C THR A 79 -9.22 -3.96 -2.12
N GLU A 80 -8.76 -4.51 -1.01
CA GLU A 80 -9.24 -4.20 0.34
C GLU A 80 -8.04 -3.78 1.21
N GLN A 81 -8.12 -2.62 1.85
CA GLN A 81 -7.07 -2.03 2.67
C GLN A 81 -7.51 -1.84 4.12
N HIS A 82 -6.59 -2.04 5.06
CA HIS A 82 -6.77 -1.78 6.49
C HIS A 82 -5.59 -0.99 7.05
N PHE A 83 -5.87 -0.06 7.96
CA PHE A 83 -4.87 0.85 8.48
C PHE A 83 -4.79 0.81 10.01
N PHE A 84 -3.57 0.58 10.50
CA PHE A 84 -3.22 0.67 11.91
C PHE A 84 -2.12 1.72 12.07
N ILE A 85 -2.27 2.66 12.99
CA ILE A 85 -1.33 3.77 13.15
C ILE A 85 -0.77 3.85 14.57
N GLU A 86 0.45 4.34 14.67
CA GLU A 86 1.03 4.85 15.91
C GLU A 86 1.17 6.37 15.76
N THR A 87 0.89 7.12 16.83
CA THR A 87 1.02 8.57 16.86
C THR A 87 2.08 9.03 17.85
N THR A 88 2.58 10.25 17.66
CA THR A 88 3.40 10.94 18.66
C THR A 88 2.53 11.40 19.84
N GLU A 89 3.15 11.93 20.89
CA GLU A 89 2.43 12.51 22.04
C GLU A 89 1.49 13.68 21.63
N ASP A 90 1.81 14.37 20.53
CA ASP A 90 1.03 15.47 19.97
C ASP A 90 0.00 14.99 18.90
N ASP A 91 -0.35 13.70 18.91
CA ASP A 91 -1.29 13.04 18.00
C ASP A 91 -0.93 13.16 16.50
N GLN A 92 0.36 13.35 16.20
CA GLN A 92 0.86 13.34 14.82
C GLN A 92 1.13 11.91 14.36
N LEU A 93 0.88 11.61 13.08
CA LEU A 93 1.15 10.28 12.52
C LEU A 93 2.66 9.99 12.58
N LYS A 94 3.03 8.98 13.37
CA LYS A 94 4.42 8.52 13.52
C LYS A 94 4.69 7.30 12.64
N SER A 95 3.75 6.36 12.63
CA SER A 95 3.90 5.10 11.92
C SER A 95 2.57 4.60 11.39
N ILE A 96 2.59 3.86 10.30
CA ILE A 96 1.41 3.25 9.71
C ILE A 96 1.72 1.86 9.17
N TYR A 97 0.91 0.90 9.59
CA TYR A 97 0.67 -0.31 8.83
C TYR A 97 -0.49 -0.08 7.87
N TRP A 98 -0.18 -0.13 6.59
CA TRP A 98 -1.13 -0.27 5.50
C TRP A 98 -1.11 -1.73 5.06
N VAL A 99 -2.15 -2.47 5.43
CA VAL A 99 -2.38 -3.83 4.95
C VAL A 99 -3.29 -3.78 3.75
N GLN A 100 -2.98 -4.53 2.70
CA GLN A 100 -3.77 -4.63 1.49
C GLN A 100 -3.91 -6.07 1.04
N PHE A 101 -5.14 -6.51 0.84
CA PHE A 101 -5.48 -7.72 0.13
C PHE A 101 -5.86 -7.31 -1.29
N GLU A 102 -5.18 -7.87 -2.28
CA GLU A 102 -5.43 -7.58 -3.68
C GLU A 102 -5.59 -8.86 -4.49
N ALA A 103 -6.58 -8.89 -5.37
CA ALA A 103 -6.83 -10.00 -6.27
C ALA A 103 -7.17 -9.49 -7.66
N TYR A 104 -6.50 -9.99 -8.70
CA TYR A 104 -6.94 -9.73 -10.07
C TYR A 104 -8.39 -10.20 -10.27
N LEU A 105 -9.17 -9.38 -10.97
CA LEU A 105 -10.56 -9.72 -11.30
C LEU A 105 -10.63 -11.03 -12.10
N PRO A 106 -11.72 -11.83 -11.97
CA PRO A 106 -11.81 -13.16 -12.59
C PRO A 106 -11.58 -13.19 -14.11
N ASP A 107 -11.90 -12.09 -14.81
CA ASP A 107 -11.73 -11.94 -16.26
C ASP A 107 -10.30 -11.56 -16.67
N LYS A 108 -9.38 -11.36 -15.72
CA LYS A 108 -7.97 -11.03 -15.97
C LYS A 108 -7.07 -12.25 -15.86
N SER A 109 -6.16 -12.36 -16.83
CA SER A 109 -5.17 -13.43 -16.92
C SER A 109 -3.78 -13.02 -16.42
N TYR A 110 -3.67 -11.86 -15.75
CA TYR A 110 -2.40 -11.38 -15.20
C TYR A 110 -1.98 -12.19 -13.97
N THR A 111 -0.69 -12.12 -13.67
CA THR A 111 -0.06 -12.70 -12.48
C THR A 111 0.93 -11.71 -11.89
N TYR A 112 1.11 -11.76 -10.58
CA TYR A 112 2.13 -10.98 -9.89
C TYR A 112 3.50 -11.67 -9.94
N ASP A 113 4.55 -10.87 -10.05
CA ASP A 113 5.93 -11.35 -10.02
C ASP A 113 6.81 -10.44 -9.15
N TYR A 114 7.47 -11.05 -8.17
CA TYR A 114 8.33 -10.42 -7.19
C TYR A 114 9.69 -11.11 -7.07
N GLU A 115 10.08 -11.97 -8.02
CA GLU A 115 11.36 -12.69 -7.90
C GLU A 115 12.56 -11.73 -7.75
N ASP A 116 12.51 -10.57 -8.40
CA ASP A 116 13.54 -9.53 -8.34
C ASP A 116 13.52 -8.69 -7.04
N SER A 117 12.59 -8.94 -6.10
CA SER A 117 12.61 -8.26 -4.81
C SER A 117 13.94 -8.51 -4.09
N PRO A 118 14.60 -7.47 -3.57
CA PRO A 118 15.96 -7.58 -3.01
C PRO A 118 16.03 -8.39 -1.72
N LEU A 119 14.90 -8.52 -1.01
CA LEU A 119 14.85 -9.15 0.30
C LEU A 119 13.80 -10.26 0.35
N ARG A 120 14.01 -11.18 1.31
CA ARG A 120 13.03 -12.16 1.77
C ARG A 120 12.89 -12.04 3.27
N VAL A 121 11.65 -11.91 3.75
CA VAL A 121 11.33 -11.78 5.17
C VAL A 121 10.35 -12.88 5.55
N THR A 122 10.57 -13.53 6.69
CA THR A 122 9.62 -14.47 7.26
C THR A 122 8.99 -13.88 8.52
N LEU A 123 7.67 -13.90 8.61
CA LEU A 123 6.90 -13.56 9.80
C LEU A 123 5.98 -14.73 10.14
N GLY A 124 6.17 -15.37 11.29
CA GLY A 124 5.50 -16.63 11.61
C GLY A 124 5.82 -17.71 10.57
N ASP A 125 4.80 -18.36 10.03
CA ASP A 125 4.92 -19.38 8.98
C ASP A 125 4.88 -18.79 7.56
N TYR A 126 4.79 -17.46 7.42
CA TYR A 126 4.56 -16.78 6.15
C TYR A 126 5.86 -16.16 5.63
N GLY A 127 6.23 -16.53 4.41
CA GLY A 127 7.32 -15.90 3.65
C GLY A 127 6.83 -14.71 2.84
N PHE A 128 7.64 -13.66 2.79
CA PHE A 128 7.36 -12.42 2.07
C PHE A 128 8.53 -12.05 1.16
N TYR A 129 8.21 -11.62 -0.05
CA TYR A 129 9.08 -10.79 -0.87
C TYR A 129 9.12 -9.39 -0.25
N ALA A 130 10.29 -8.78 -0.16
CA ALA A 130 10.40 -7.47 0.47
C ALA A 130 11.32 -6.50 -0.25
N ASP A 131 10.97 -5.23 -0.13
CA ASP A 131 11.81 -4.09 -0.48
C ASP A 131 11.64 -2.99 0.56
N THR A 132 12.67 -2.17 0.72
CA THR A 132 12.64 -0.99 1.58
C THR A 132 13.20 0.19 0.82
N ALA A 133 12.72 1.39 1.14
CA ALA A 133 13.28 2.61 0.60
C ALA A 133 12.92 3.82 1.46
N VAL A 134 13.60 4.93 1.19
CA VAL A 134 13.27 6.25 1.74
C VAL A 134 12.87 7.20 0.63
N PHE A 135 11.91 8.07 0.89
CA PHE A 135 11.56 9.12 -0.04
C PHE A 135 11.04 10.37 0.67
N HIS A 136 11.31 11.51 0.06
CA HIS A 136 10.64 12.76 0.40
C HIS A 136 9.28 12.79 -0.32
N ASN A 137 8.23 12.90 0.47
CA ASN A 137 6.89 13.19 0.05
C ASN A 137 6.67 14.71 -0.02
N ASP A 138 6.62 15.24 -1.24
CA ASP A 138 6.15 16.60 -1.47
C ASP A 138 4.61 16.65 -1.34
N PRO A 139 4.03 17.37 -0.35
CA PRO A 139 2.59 17.49 -0.15
C PRO A 139 1.90 18.34 -1.23
N ASP A 140 2.61 19.26 -1.87
CA ASP A 140 2.09 20.14 -2.93
C ASP A 140 2.09 19.44 -4.30
N ARG A 141 2.89 18.38 -4.45
CA ARG A 141 2.95 17.60 -5.68
C ARG A 141 1.66 16.83 -5.91
N LYS A 142 0.90 17.24 -6.94
CA LYS A 142 -0.28 16.51 -7.42
C LYS A 142 0.05 15.05 -7.70
N ARG A 143 -0.58 14.16 -6.95
CA ARG A 143 -0.51 12.70 -7.17
C ARG A 143 -1.41 12.29 -8.33
N LYS A 144 -1.02 11.19 -9.00
CA LYS A 144 -1.88 10.57 -10.00
C LYS A 144 -3.16 10.12 -9.29
N ARG A 145 -4.30 10.55 -9.81
CA ARG A 145 -5.60 10.20 -9.22
C ARG A 145 -5.83 8.70 -9.33
N GLY A 146 -6.48 8.11 -8.34
CA GLY A 146 -6.90 6.70 -8.37
C GLY A 146 -5.76 5.69 -8.27
N THR A 147 -4.55 6.11 -7.88
CA THR A 147 -3.57 5.17 -7.36
C THR A 147 -3.94 4.79 -5.94
N ASP A 148 -3.61 3.57 -5.54
CA ASP A 148 -3.66 3.09 -4.16
C ASP A 148 -3.06 4.10 -3.15
N GLY A 149 -1.85 4.62 -3.41
CA GLY A 149 -1.21 5.61 -2.55
C GLY A 149 -1.93 6.96 -2.49
N ALA A 150 -2.72 7.33 -3.50
CA ALA A 150 -3.57 8.51 -3.45
C ALA A 150 -4.81 8.28 -2.57
N LEU A 151 -5.40 7.08 -2.65
CA LEU A 151 -6.53 6.69 -1.81
C LEU A 151 -6.14 6.56 -0.34
N VAL A 152 -4.94 6.04 -0.02
CA VAL A 152 -4.43 5.99 1.36
C VAL A 152 -4.29 7.39 1.97
N ARG A 153 -3.75 8.35 1.21
CA ARG A 153 -3.62 9.74 1.67
C ARG A 153 -4.96 10.40 1.90
N GLN A 154 -5.91 10.18 0.99
CA GLN A 154 -7.28 10.67 1.17
C GLN A 154 -7.93 10.06 2.42
N PHE A 155 -7.75 8.75 2.64
CA PHE A 155 -8.25 8.06 3.81
C PHE A 155 -7.65 8.64 5.09
N LEU A 156 -6.33 8.78 5.19
CA LEU A 156 -5.66 9.37 6.36
C LEU A 156 -6.11 10.80 6.64
N ALA A 157 -6.20 11.64 5.60
CA ALA A 157 -6.70 13.00 5.74
C ALA A 157 -8.15 13.03 6.24
N SER A 158 -9.01 12.10 5.80
CA SER A 158 -10.38 11.98 6.30
C SER A 158 -10.48 11.58 7.78
N LYS A 159 -9.40 11.03 8.34
CA LYS A 159 -9.25 10.68 9.75
C LYS A 159 -8.51 11.75 10.56
N GLY A 160 -8.10 12.86 9.93
CA GLY A 160 -7.38 13.96 10.58
C GLY A 160 -5.86 13.82 10.59
N TYR A 161 -5.30 12.81 9.91
CA TYR A 161 -3.86 12.57 9.87
C TYR A 161 -3.23 13.12 8.60
N ALA A 162 -2.13 13.86 8.75
CA ALA A 162 -1.25 14.23 7.65
C ALA A 162 -0.37 13.04 7.25
N TYR A 163 -0.15 12.86 5.95
CA TYR A 163 0.82 11.86 5.47
C TYR A 163 2.24 12.39 5.68
N PRO A 164 3.22 11.58 6.12
CA PRO A 164 4.55 12.08 6.45
C PRO A 164 5.29 12.64 5.24
N ASP A 165 6.10 13.68 5.45
CA ASP A 165 6.93 14.29 4.41
C ASP A 165 8.24 13.52 4.22
N GLU A 166 8.83 13.00 5.30
CA GLU A 166 10.04 12.19 5.22
C GLU A 166 9.67 10.74 5.54
N VAL A 167 9.66 9.87 4.54
CA VAL A 167 9.16 8.50 4.70
C VAL A 167 10.30 7.51 4.58
N ILE A 168 10.35 6.56 5.51
CA ILE A 168 10.94 5.23 5.28
C ILE A 168 9.81 4.22 5.19
N TYR A 169 9.89 3.29 4.23
CA TYR A 169 8.94 2.20 4.12
C TYR A 169 9.63 0.85 3.97
N ALA A 170 8.93 -0.18 4.44
CA ALA A 170 9.15 -1.56 4.05
C ALA A 170 7.85 -2.08 3.43
N ARG A 171 7.93 -2.70 2.25
CA ARG A 171 6.82 -3.38 1.60
C ARG A 171 7.09 -4.88 1.64
N LEU A 172 6.15 -5.63 2.20
CA LEU A 172 6.21 -7.08 2.31
C LEU A 172 5.04 -7.66 1.51
N VAL A 173 5.33 -8.56 0.56
CA VAL A 173 4.33 -9.19 -0.30
C VAL A 173 4.33 -10.70 -0.11
N ASN A 174 3.17 -11.26 0.21
CA ASN A 174 2.93 -12.70 0.22
C ASN A 174 1.97 -13.04 -0.93
N LEU A 175 2.42 -13.92 -1.84
CA LEU A 175 1.57 -14.49 -2.88
C LEU A 175 0.78 -15.63 -2.25
N THR A 176 -0.54 -15.50 -2.21
CA THR A 176 -1.39 -16.31 -1.31
C THR A 176 -1.59 -17.74 -1.81
N ASP A 177 -1.31 -17.98 -3.09
CA ASP A 177 -1.35 -19.30 -3.73
C ASP A 177 -0.42 -19.38 -4.95
N ALA A 178 -0.28 -20.58 -5.52
CA ALA A 178 0.57 -20.84 -6.68
C ALA A 178 0.07 -20.19 -7.99
N THR A 179 -1.17 -19.69 -8.03
CA THR A 179 -1.69 -18.99 -9.21
C THR A 179 -1.10 -17.58 -9.36
N ARG A 180 -0.54 -17.01 -8.26
CA ARG A 180 0.02 -15.66 -8.21
C ARG A 180 -0.98 -14.59 -8.71
N LYS A 181 -2.28 -14.82 -8.51
CA LYS A 181 -3.34 -13.87 -8.87
C LYS A 181 -3.84 -13.03 -7.69
N LYS A 182 -3.38 -13.37 -6.50
CA LYS A 182 -3.80 -12.77 -5.24
C LYS A 182 -2.57 -12.53 -4.38
N GLU A 183 -2.61 -11.43 -3.65
CA GLU A 183 -1.52 -11.03 -2.79
C GLU A 183 -2.02 -10.38 -1.51
N LEU A 184 -1.27 -10.64 -0.45
CA LEU A 184 -1.27 -9.83 0.76
C LEU A 184 -0.05 -8.93 0.71
N ILE A 185 -0.27 -7.63 0.73
CA ILE A 185 0.76 -6.60 0.87
C ILE A 185 0.65 -6.02 2.29
N ILE A 186 1.79 -5.92 2.96
CA ILE A 186 1.93 -5.18 4.22
C ILE A 186 2.97 -4.11 3.98
N ILE A 187 2.55 -2.85 3.99
CA ILE A 187 3.42 -1.70 3.90
C ILE A 187 3.51 -1.09 5.30
N PHE A 188 4.71 -1.10 5.87
CA PHE A 188 5.01 -0.41 7.11
C PHE A 188 5.79 0.87 6.81
N MET A 189 5.24 2.02 7.19
CA MET A 189 5.87 3.32 6.96
C MET A 189 6.10 4.02 8.29
N ASP A 190 7.24 4.70 8.38
CA ASP A 190 7.59 5.59 9.47
C ASP A 190 7.83 7.00 8.95
N ASP A 191 7.43 7.97 9.76
CA ASP A 191 7.88 9.35 9.63
C ASP A 191 9.33 9.46 10.12
N LEU A 192 10.27 9.62 9.20
CA LEU A 192 11.69 9.83 9.50
C LEU A 192 11.92 11.11 10.32
N ALA A 193 11.07 12.14 10.15
CA ALA A 193 11.20 13.39 10.88
C ALA A 193 11.01 13.18 12.40
N SER A 194 10.14 12.24 12.79
CA SER A 194 9.98 11.79 14.18
C SER A 194 11.25 11.17 14.80
N TYR A 195 12.25 10.83 13.97
CA TYR A 195 13.58 10.35 14.40
C TYR A 195 14.69 11.38 14.15
N GLY A 196 14.34 12.60 13.72
CA GLY A 196 15.32 13.65 13.37
C GLY A 196 16.11 13.35 12.09
N MET A 197 15.56 12.54 11.17
CA MET A 197 16.20 12.15 9.92
C MET A 197 15.39 12.63 8.71
N THR A 198 16.05 12.71 7.55
CA THR A 198 15.38 12.93 6.25
C THR A 198 15.78 11.87 5.24
N ALA A 199 14.93 11.62 4.25
CA ALA A 199 15.21 10.72 3.15
C ALA A 199 16.43 11.18 2.34
N ALA A 200 16.64 12.49 2.20
CA ALA A 200 17.80 13.04 1.49
C ALA A 200 19.15 12.69 2.16
N GLN A 201 19.17 12.57 3.49
CA GLN A 201 20.39 12.19 4.21
C GLN A 201 20.75 10.72 4.02
N LEU A 202 19.74 9.86 3.88
CA LEU A 202 19.88 8.40 3.82
C LEU A 202 20.02 7.85 2.39
N ASN A 203 19.51 8.57 1.39
CA ASN A 203 19.69 8.20 -0.02
C ASN A 203 21.16 8.27 -0.47
N GLU A 204 21.47 7.62 -1.59
CA GLU A 204 22.81 7.62 -2.19
C GLU A 204 23.38 9.03 -2.34
N GLY A 205 24.61 9.24 -1.87
CA GLY A 205 25.28 10.55 -1.86
C GLY A 205 24.87 11.49 -0.71
N GLY A 206 23.90 11.09 0.13
CA GLY A 206 23.50 11.81 1.33
C GLY A 206 24.55 11.76 2.46
N SER A 207 24.46 12.70 3.41
CA SER A 207 25.44 12.86 4.49
C SER A 207 25.56 11.65 5.42
N THR A 208 24.52 10.82 5.50
CA THR A 208 24.49 9.61 6.34
C THR A 208 24.08 8.37 5.54
N ALA A 209 24.30 8.38 4.22
CA ALA A 209 23.97 7.26 3.34
C ALA A 209 24.62 5.94 3.78
N SER A 210 25.81 6.00 4.39
CA SER A 210 26.51 4.81 4.93
C SER A 210 25.78 4.14 6.10
N GLN A 211 24.81 4.81 6.73
CA GLN A 211 24.00 4.26 7.82
C GLN A 211 22.77 3.49 7.30
N TRP A 212 22.49 3.54 5.99
CA TRP A 212 21.31 2.91 5.41
C TRP A 212 21.14 1.42 5.77
N PRO A 213 22.17 0.56 5.71
CA PRO A 213 22.00 -0.86 6.03
C PRO A 213 21.53 -1.11 7.48
N ASP A 214 22.01 -0.32 8.43
CA ASP A 214 21.62 -0.44 9.84
C ASP A 214 20.20 0.09 10.07
N ILE A 215 19.82 1.17 9.40
CA ILE A 215 18.47 1.75 9.47
C ILE A 215 17.45 0.83 8.80
N GLU A 216 17.75 0.28 7.62
CA GLU A 216 16.93 -0.72 6.94
C GLU A 216 16.68 -1.93 7.84
N LYS A 217 17.75 -2.46 8.44
CA LYS A 217 17.65 -3.58 9.38
C LYS A 217 16.78 -3.22 10.58
N ALA A 218 16.99 -2.06 11.19
CA ALA A 218 16.20 -1.61 12.34
C ALA A 218 14.71 -1.44 11.99
N HIS A 219 14.40 -0.93 10.79
CA HIS A 219 13.04 -0.78 10.30
C HIS A 219 12.33 -2.13 10.15
N LEU A 220 13.01 -3.12 9.56
CA LEU A 220 12.49 -4.49 9.44
C LEU A 220 12.37 -5.20 10.80
N ASP A 221 13.34 -5.00 11.70
CA ASP A 221 13.30 -5.57 13.05
C ASP A 221 12.14 -5.00 13.87
N ARG A 222 11.79 -3.72 13.66
CA ARG A 222 10.59 -3.15 14.26
C ARG A 222 9.34 -3.90 13.80
N ILE A 223 9.20 -4.19 12.51
CA ILE A 223 8.07 -4.98 12.00
C ILE A 223 7.97 -6.33 12.71
N ARG A 224 9.10 -7.04 12.86
CA ARG A 224 9.14 -8.33 13.58
C ARG A 224 8.73 -8.22 15.04
N LYS A 225 8.98 -7.06 15.67
CA LYS A 225 8.62 -6.78 17.06
C LYS A 225 7.14 -6.41 17.21
N THR A 226 6.61 -5.63 16.27
CA THR A 226 5.29 -4.99 16.40
C THR A 226 4.18 -5.64 15.58
N LEU A 227 4.50 -6.62 14.74
CA LEU A 227 3.53 -7.39 13.97
C LEU A 227 3.80 -8.89 14.15
N ARG A 228 2.76 -9.63 14.57
CA ARG A 228 2.74 -11.09 14.54
C ARG A 228 1.79 -11.55 13.44
N VAL A 229 2.24 -12.53 12.66
CA VAL A 229 1.44 -13.19 11.63
C VAL A 229 1.19 -14.62 12.09
N GLU A 230 -0.08 -14.96 12.27
CA GLU A 230 -0.51 -16.23 12.82
C GLU A 230 -1.47 -16.91 11.84
N ASN A 231 -1.44 -18.23 11.76
CA ASN A 231 -2.51 -18.96 11.10
C ASN A 231 -3.82 -18.67 11.84
N THR A 232 -4.89 -18.35 11.11
CA THR A 232 -6.23 -18.29 11.73
C THR A 232 -6.53 -19.69 12.24
N PRO A 233 -6.86 -19.88 13.54
CA PRO A 233 -7.27 -21.18 14.02
C PRO A 233 -8.44 -21.64 13.17
N THR A 234 -8.26 -22.73 12.42
CA THR A 234 -9.40 -23.45 11.86
C THR A 234 -10.27 -23.75 13.06
N ALA A 235 -11.48 -23.20 13.12
CA ALA A 235 -12.45 -23.64 14.12
C ALA A 235 -12.45 -25.16 14.03
N ALA A 236 -11.97 -25.84 15.08
CA ALA A 236 -11.94 -27.30 15.12
C ALA A 236 -13.35 -27.72 14.72
N ALA A 237 -13.46 -28.49 13.64
CA ALA A 237 -14.74 -29.01 13.18
C ALA A 237 -15.39 -29.64 14.40
N ALA A 238 -16.47 -29.03 14.88
CA ALA A 238 -17.25 -29.57 15.97
C ALA A 238 -17.72 -30.94 15.49
N GLN A 239 -17.12 -31.99 16.06
CA GLN A 239 -17.62 -33.35 15.98
C GLN A 239 -18.62 -33.55 17.11
#